data_AF-A0A1R1YJJ4-F1
#
_entry.id   AF-A0A1R1YJJ4-F1
#
_cell.length_a   1.000
_cell.length_b   1.000
_cell.length_c   1.000
_cell.angle_alpha   90.00
_cell.angle_beta   90.00
_cell.angle_gamma   90.00
#
_symmetry.space_group_name_H-M   'P 1'
#
loop_
_entity.id
_entity.type
_entity.pdbx_description
1 polymer ?
#
loop_
_entity_poly.entity_id
_entity_poly.type
_entity_poly.pdbx_seq_one_letter_code
_entity_poly.pdbx_strand_id
1 'polypeptide(L)'
;MVHNNISEDFTSPFTDGEYGDGIKPYTLFELDIMKVLCEIKNKVNWYQKIKSDEIRDKWIKELSSKFSETVIKYAIDELIFYIDNSPEGKLLPGPVDRTYVSDSIIPTNLQEDLINHVSKLENVPEKELDWHPGSKKQVLDLVYPSLFPVVFGETRVITDNIEPGEVLNWKSVMGTGSIDNVKFKPKIESSGEFRYYSDFSLDDSYYSFKYQWLPTEIEINSNGKAKILSYINNLHPDIHKELYTTLEKIFERIIPLINCTLTDSTSSKLDDRCERIGPSDYFNESFDEYAKRICISEGKLSDDQSI
;
A
#
# COMPACT_ATOMS: atom_id res chain seq x y z
N MET A 1 -9.95 -23.67 -0.45
CA MET A 1 -8.92 -24.45 0.29
C MET A 1 -8.92 -23.91 1.72
N VAL A 2 -9.35 -24.70 2.71
CA VAL A 2 -9.42 -24.25 4.11
C VAL A 2 -8.03 -24.40 4.71
N HIS A 3 -7.37 -23.30 5.04
CA HIS A 3 -6.10 -23.32 5.76
C HIS A 3 -6.28 -22.61 7.11
N ASN A 4 -6.02 -23.34 8.20
CA ASN A 4 -5.86 -22.84 9.57
C ASN A 4 -7.04 -22.08 10.22
N ASN A 5 -8.27 -22.59 10.15
CA ASN A 5 -9.41 -22.06 10.93
C ASN A 5 -9.73 -20.57 10.73
N ILE A 6 -9.21 -19.94 9.68
CA ILE A 6 -9.66 -18.63 9.20
C ILE A 6 -10.84 -18.91 8.29
N SER A 7 -12.05 -18.64 8.77
CA SER A 7 -13.30 -18.74 8.00
C SER A 7 -13.69 -17.41 7.35
N GLU A 8 -12.79 -16.44 7.34
CA GLU A 8 -13.04 -15.13 6.75
C GLU A 8 -12.76 -15.23 5.25
N ASP A 9 -13.84 -15.23 4.47
CA ASP A 9 -13.77 -14.89 3.06
C ASP A 9 -13.31 -13.44 2.95
N PHE A 10 -12.04 -13.21 2.65
CA PHE A 10 -11.56 -11.91 2.21
C PHE A 10 -12.08 -11.69 0.79
N THR A 11 -13.33 -11.25 0.67
CA THR A 11 -13.86 -10.78 -0.61
C THR A 11 -13.09 -9.53 -1.05
N SER A 12 -12.82 -9.46 -2.35
CA SER A 12 -12.15 -8.32 -2.98
C SER A 12 -12.95 -7.02 -2.77
N PRO A 13 -12.30 -5.86 -2.54
CA PRO A 13 -12.99 -4.56 -2.53
C PRO A 13 -13.42 -4.11 -3.94
N PHE A 14 -13.01 -4.82 -4.99
CA PHE A 14 -13.46 -4.59 -6.36
C PHE A 14 -14.73 -5.41 -6.60
N THR A 15 -15.89 -4.73 -6.56
CA THR A 15 -17.22 -5.35 -6.51
C THR A 15 -17.94 -5.40 -7.85
N ASP A 16 -17.42 -4.71 -8.86
CA ASP A 16 -17.97 -4.70 -10.22
C ASP A 16 -16.88 -5.08 -11.23
N GLY A 17 -17.21 -6.00 -12.13
CA GLY A 17 -16.37 -6.42 -13.24
C GLY A 17 -17.00 -7.52 -14.09
N GLU A 18 -17.12 -7.30 -15.39
CA GLU A 18 -17.43 -8.33 -16.39
C GLU A 18 -16.17 -9.11 -16.81
N TYR A 19 -16.35 -10.13 -17.66
CA TYR A 19 -15.23 -10.81 -18.29
C TYR A 19 -14.36 -9.82 -19.07
N GLY A 20 -13.13 -9.61 -18.61
CA GLY A 20 -12.19 -8.64 -19.18
C GLY A 20 -11.92 -7.44 -18.27
N ASP A 21 -12.71 -7.26 -17.20
CA ASP A 21 -12.51 -6.19 -16.23
C ASP A 21 -11.47 -6.60 -15.18
N GLY A 22 -10.61 -5.65 -14.82
CA GLY A 22 -9.59 -5.81 -13.80
C GLY A 22 -8.16 -5.94 -14.37
N ILE A 23 -7.21 -6.24 -13.48
CA ILE A 23 -5.80 -6.32 -13.88
C ILE A 23 -5.61 -7.51 -14.81
N LYS A 24 -5.12 -7.28 -16.03
CA LYS A 24 -4.64 -8.35 -16.91
C LYS A 24 -3.67 -9.25 -16.13
N PRO A 25 -3.88 -10.58 -16.11
CA PRO A 25 -3.03 -11.48 -15.35
C PRO A 25 -1.57 -11.36 -15.81
N TYR A 26 -0.65 -11.43 -14.86
CA TYR A 26 0.78 -11.51 -15.16
C TYR A 26 1.12 -12.90 -15.67
N THR A 27 1.98 -12.99 -16.68
CA THR A 27 2.54 -14.28 -17.07
C THR A 27 3.42 -14.84 -15.96
N LEU A 28 3.65 -16.17 -15.95
CA LEU A 28 4.59 -16.78 -14.99
C LEU A 28 5.99 -16.16 -15.10
N PHE A 29 6.40 -15.78 -16.32
CA PHE A 29 7.67 -15.13 -16.57
C PHE A 29 7.74 -13.74 -15.92
N GLU A 30 6.69 -12.93 -16.06
CA GLU A 30 6.61 -11.62 -15.40
C GLU A 30 6.58 -11.74 -13.88
N LEU A 31 5.86 -12.72 -13.34
CA LEU A 31 5.86 -12.98 -11.90
C LEU A 31 7.25 -13.32 -11.38
N ASP A 32 8.06 -14.07 -12.15
CA ASP A 32 9.43 -14.38 -11.76
C ASP A 32 10.36 -13.16 -11.87
N ILE A 33 10.19 -12.29 -12.87
CA ILE A 33 10.88 -11.00 -12.94
C ILE A 33 10.54 -10.16 -11.71
N MET A 34 9.26 -10.02 -11.38
CA MET A 34 8.80 -9.24 -10.23
C MET A 34 9.39 -9.75 -8.92
N LYS A 35 9.54 -11.07 -8.75
CA LYS A 35 10.22 -11.66 -7.58
C LYS A 35 11.70 -11.27 -7.55
N VAL A 36 12.42 -11.36 -8.67
CA VAL A 36 13.82 -10.94 -8.75
C VAL A 36 13.98 -9.45 -8.43
N LEU A 37 13.13 -8.60 -9.01
CA LEU A 37 13.11 -7.16 -8.73
C LEU A 37 12.87 -6.89 -7.25
N CYS A 38 11.90 -7.58 -6.64
CA CYS A 38 11.59 -7.45 -5.21
C CYS A 38 12.80 -7.82 -4.35
N GLU A 39 13.46 -8.95 -4.62
CA GLU A 39 14.67 -9.40 -3.90
C GLU A 39 15.81 -8.38 -3.98
N ILE A 40 16.03 -7.77 -5.14
CA ILE A 40 17.10 -6.77 -5.32
C ILE A 40 16.72 -5.43 -4.68
N LYS A 41 15.51 -4.92 -4.93
CA LYS A 41 15.05 -3.60 -4.44
C LYS A 41 14.92 -3.53 -2.92
N ASN A 42 14.77 -4.67 -2.23
CA ASN A 42 14.80 -4.75 -0.76
C ASN A 42 16.22 -4.63 -0.16
N LYS A 43 17.29 -4.66 -0.98
CA LYS A 43 18.66 -4.47 -0.48
C LYS A 43 18.92 -2.98 -0.29
N VAL A 44 19.39 -2.59 0.90
CA VAL A 44 19.80 -1.20 1.20
C VAL A 44 20.79 -0.69 0.16
N ASN A 45 20.56 0.51 -0.38
CA ASN A 45 21.39 1.14 -1.41
C ASN A 45 21.58 0.27 -2.68
N TRP A 46 20.61 -0.56 -3.07
CA TRP A 46 20.71 -1.42 -4.26
C TRP A 46 21.08 -0.63 -5.52
N TYR A 47 20.52 0.58 -5.67
CA TYR A 47 20.69 1.44 -6.84
C TYR A 47 22.13 1.93 -7.04
N GLN A 48 22.91 2.02 -5.97
CA GLN A 48 24.35 2.31 -6.03
C GLN A 48 25.14 1.02 -6.29
N LYS A 49 24.78 -0.04 -5.57
CA LYS A 49 25.46 -1.33 -5.57
C LYS A 49 25.41 -2.03 -6.93
N ILE A 50 24.28 -1.95 -7.62
CA ILE A 50 24.09 -2.59 -8.93
C ILE A 50 25.02 -2.03 -10.02
N LYS A 51 25.61 -0.85 -9.83
CA LYS A 51 26.59 -0.28 -10.76
C LYS A 51 27.91 -1.06 -10.79
N SER A 52 28.21 -1.83 -9.74
CA SER A 52 29.42 -2.67 -9.67
C SER A 52 29.18 -4.03 -10.33
N ASP A 53 30.04 -4.36 -11.30
CA ASP A 53 30.04 -5.66 -12.01
C ASP A 53 30.16 -6.82 -11.01
N GLU A 54 31.07 -6.71 -10.05
CA GLU A 54 31.30 -7.72 -9.00
C GLU A 54 30.04 -7.98 -8.16
N ILE A 55 29.26 -6.92 -7.86
CA ILE A 55 28.01 -7.06 -7.11
C ILE A 55 26.92 -7.68 -7.99
N ARG A 56 26.83 -7.30 -9.27
CA ARG A 56 25.88 -7.91 -10.20
C ARG A 56 26.16 -9.41 -10.34
N ASP A 57 27.41 -9.81 -10.55
CA ASP A 57 27.81 -11.22 -10.64
C ASP A 57 27.44 -12.01 -9.39
N LYS A 58 27.63 -11.39 -8.21
CA LYS A 58 27.23 -11.98 -6.94
C LYS A 58 25.71 -12.19 -6.87
N TRP A 59 24.91 -11.18 -7.20
CA TRP A 59 23.45 -11.29 -7.16
C TRP A 59 22.92 -12.28 -8.20
N ILE A 60 23.50 -12.30 -9.40
CA ILE A 60 23.18 -13.29 -10.43
C ILE A 60 23.38 -14.70 -9.85
N LYS A 61 24.55 -14.97 -9.26
CA LYS A 61 24.85 -16.26 -8.64
C LYS A 61 23.90 -16.65 -7.51
N GLU A 62 23.49 -15.70 -6.67
CA GLU A 62 22.49 -15.93 -5.60
C GLU A 62 21.13 -16.34 -6.20
N LEU A 63 20.72 -15.70 -7.30
CA LEU A 63 19.41 -15.86 -7.93
C LEU A 63 19.34 -17.06 -8.90
N SER A 64 20.47 -17.49 -9.49
CA SER A 64 20.52 -18.60 -10.47
C SER A 64 20.02 -19.94 -9.93
N SER A 65 19.93 -20.10 -8.61
CA SER A 65 19.35 -21.31 -7.98
C SER A 65 17.82 -21.36 -8.05
N LYS A 66 17.16 -20.22 -8.27
CA LYS A 66 15.70 -20.05 -8.20
C LYS A 66 15.07 -19.58 -9.51
N PHE A 67 15.82 -18.86 -10.33
CA PHE A 67 15.31 -18.20 -11.53
C PHE A 67 16.19 -18.50 -12.75
N SER A 68 15.60 -18.45 -13.94
CA SER A 68 16.34 -18.63 -15.19
C SER A 68 17.25 -17.44 -15.47
N GLU A 69 18.31 -17.69 -16.26
CA GLU A 69 19.26 -16.64 -16.66
C GLU A 69 18.56 -15.47 -17.37
N THR A 70 17.59 -15.76 -18.24
CA THR A 70 16.83 -14.74 -18.98
C THR A 70 16.01 -13.85 -18.05
N VAL A 71 15.35 -14.43 -17.03
CA VAL A 71 14.58 -13.66 -16.03
C VAL A 71 15.49 -12.73 -15.26
N ILE A 72 16.63 -13.24 -14.78
CA ILE A 72 17.59 -12.46 -13.99
C ILE A 72 18.17 -11.32 -14.84
N LYS A 73 18.56 -11.62 -16.09
CA LYS A 73 19.09 -10.64 -17.02
C LYS A 73 18.10 -9.50 -17.27
N TYR A 74 16.86 -9.83 -17.62
CA TYR A 74 15.81 -8.83 -17.85
C TYR A 74 15.63 -7.94 -16.62
N ALA A 75 15.51 -8.53 -15.42
CA ALA A 75 15.33 -7.77 -14.19
C ALA A 75 16.51 -6.82 -13.91
N ILE A 76 17.75 -7.25 -14.17
CA ILE A 76 18.93 -6.39 -14.02
C ILE A 76 18.92 -5.25 -15.04
N ASP A 77 18.66 -5.55 -16.31
CA ASP A 77 18.62 -4.55 -17.39
C ASP A 77 17.57 -3.47 -17.10
N GLU A 78 16.41 -3.86 -16.58
CA GLU A 78 15.35 -2.94 -16.17
C GLU A 78 15.75 -2.07 -14.96
N LEU A 79 16.40 -2.65 -13.94
CA LEU A 79 16.89 -1.88 -12.79
C LEU A 79 17.93 -0.84 -13.22
N ILE A 80 18.79 -1.19 -14.19
CA ILE A 80 19.75 -0.27 -14.80
C ILE A 80 19.01 0.84 -15.55
N PHE A 81 18.00 0.49 -16.35
CA PHE A 81 17.16 1.47 -17.04
C PHE A 81 16.53 2.48 -16.07
N TYR A 82 15.99 2.03 -14.94
CA TYR A 82 15.43 2.93 -13.92
C TYR A 82 16.47 3.88 -13.34
N ILE A 83 17.70 3.42 -13.11
CA ILE A 83 18.78 4.26 -12.59
C ILE A 83 19.18 5.32 -13.61
N ASP A 84 19.33 4.92 -14.87
CA ASP A 84 19.79 5.81 -15.93
C ASP A 84 18.76 6.87 -16.30
N ASN A 85 17.47 6.60 -16.07
CA ASN A 85 16.36 7.50 -16.37
C ASN A 85 15.76 8.20 -15.15
N SER A 86 16.27 7.97 -13.94
CA SER A 86 15.79 8.65 -12.73
C SER A 86 16.57 9.95 -12.49
N PRO A 87 15.91 11.13 -12.41
CA PRO A 87 16.58 12.39 -12.12
C PRO A 87 17.24 12.36 -10.73
N GLU A 88 18.58 12.38 -10.73
CA GLU A 88 19.45 12.47 -9.55
C GLU A 88 19.19 11.45 -8.41
N GLY A 89 18.59 10.28 -8.71
CA GLY A 89 18.46 9.18 -7.75
C GLY A 89 17.65 9.48 -6.48
N LYS A 90 16.80 10.52 -6.49
CA LYS A 90 15.98 10.91 -5.32
C LYS A 90 14.74 10.03 -5.16
N LEU A 91 14.22 9.50 -6.26
CA LEU A 91 13.02 8.65 -6.29
C LEU A 91 13.37 7.35 -7.01
N LEU A 92 13.22 6.24 -6.30
CA LEU A 92 13.54 4.91 -6.80
C LEU A 92 12.28 4.07 -6.83
N PRO A 93 12.15 3.13 -7.78
CA PRO A 93 11.07 2.17 -7.75
C PRO A 93 11.20 1.28 -6.50
N GLY A 94 10.08 1.10 -5.80
CA GLY A 94 9.98 0.23 -4.65
C GLY A 94 9.89 -1.26 -5.03
N PRO A 95 10.01 -2.17 -4.04
CA PRO A 95 9.98 -3.61 -4.26
C PRO A 95 8.68 -4.13 -4.88
N VAL A 96 7.58 -3.42 -4.65
CA VAL A 96 6.27 -3.69 -5.28
C VAL A 96 6.09 -2.73 -6.45
N ASP A 97 5.59 -3.22 -7.59
CA ASP A 97 5.32 -2.37 -8.75
C ASP A 97 4.43 -1.17 -8.37
N ARG A 98 4.71 -0.01 -8.98
CA ARG A 98 4.05 1.29 -8.73
C ARG A 98 4.21 1.85 -7.31
N THR A 99 5.09 1.27 -6.51
CA THR A 99 5.55 1.88 -5.26
C THR A 99 6.87 2.59 -5.49
N TYR A 100 7.17 3.58 -4.64
CA TYR A 100 8.40 4.34 -4.71
C TYR A 100 9.05 4.46 -3.34
N VAL A 101 10.37 4.43 -3.31
CA VAL A 101 11.17 4.46 -2.09
C VAL A 101 12.33 5.44 -2.24
N SER A 102 12.88 5.86 -1.10
CA SER A 102 14.09 6.65 -1.07
C SER A 102 14.80 6.48 0.26
N ASP A 103 16.07 6.06 0.22
CA ASP A 103 16.91 5.84 1.41
C ASP A 103 17.40 7.18 2.02
N SER A 104 17.24 8.31 1.31
CA SER A 104 17.85 9.59 1.68
C SER A 104 16.89 10.79 1.65
N ILE A 105 15.58 10.58 1.42
CA ILE A 105 14.61 11.68 1.26
C ILE A 105 14.37 12.45 2.56
N ILE A 106 14.54 11.77 3.70
CA ILE A 106 14.51 12.36 5.03
C ILE A 106 15.95 12.62 5.48
N PRO A 107 16.36 13.89 5.66
CA PRO A 107 17.70 14.20 6.13
C PRO A 107 17.87 13.82 7.61
N THR A 108 19.09 13.47 8.01
CA THR A 108 19.41 12.97 9.36
C THR A 108 18.93 13.90 10.47
N ASN A 109 19.08 15.22 10.32
CA ASN A 109 18.61 16.17 11.33
C ASN A 109 17.08 16.12 11.52
N LEU A 110 16.30 15.86 10.47
CA LEU A 110 14.85 15.73 10.56
C LEU A 110 14.44 14.39 11.17
N GLN A 111 15.21 13.33 10.92
CA GLN A 111 15.06 12.03 11.58
C GLN A 111 15.35 12.15 13.08
N GLU A 112 16.41 12.85 13.46
CA GLU A 112 16.74 13.13 14.87
C GLU A 112 15.65 13.97 15.54
N ASP A 113 15.12 15.00 14.88
CA ASP A 113 13.96 15.77 15.37
C ASP A 113 12.76 14.86 15.65
N LEU A 114 12.46 13.92 14.73
CA LEU A 114 11.36 12.96 14.91
C LEU A 114 11.61 12.06 16.13
N ILE A 115 12.79 11.45 16.24
CA ILE A 115 13.14 10.58 17.37
C ILE A 115 13.02 11.35 18.68
N ASN A 116 13.57 12.57 18.75
CA ASN A 116 13.54 13.40 19.94
C ASN A 116 12.10 13.74 20.36
N HIS A 117 11.23 14.10 19.42
CA HIS A 117 9.84 14.44 19.72
C HIS A 117 9.00 13.22 20.09
N VAL A 118 9.21 12.08 19.42
CA VAL A 118 8.49 10.82 19.68
C VAL A 118 8.91 10.19 21.01
N SER A 119 10.18 10.33 21.43
CA SER A 119 10.63 9.86 22.74
C SER A 119 9.86 10.47 23.92
N LYS A 120 9.29 11.67 23.74
CA LYS A 120 8.42 12.30 24.73
C LYS A 120 7.09 11.56 24.92
N LEU A 121 6.62 10.86 23.88
CA LEU A 121 5.41 10.02 23.92
C LEU A 121 5.69 8.65 24.55
N GLU A 122 6.89 8.11 24.33
CA GLU A 122 7.33 6.83 24.91
C GLU A 122 7.61 6.95 26.42
N ASN A 123 7.97 8.16 26.89
CA ASN A 123 8.33 8.42 28.27
C ASN A 123 7.11 8.59 29.19
N VAL A 124 6.31 7.52 29.29
CA VAL A 124 5.18 7.40 30.21
C VAL A 124 5.43 6.26 31.22
N PRO A 125 4.77 6.25 32.39
CA PRO A 125 4.83 5.12 33.31
C PRO A 125 4.49 3.79 32.61
N GLU A 126 5.12 2.68 33.00
CA GLU A 126 4.95 1.37 32.33
C GLU A 126 3.48 0.93 32.20
N LYS A 127 2.65 1.27 33.19
CA LYS A 127 1.20 1.00 33.22
C LYS A 127 0.38 1.77 32.17
N GLU A 128 0.96 2.84 31.61
CA GLU A 128 0.35 3.73 30.61
C GLU A 128 0.86 3.44 29.19
N LEU A 129 1.79 2.48 29.03
CA LEU A 129 2.24 2.02 27.72
C LEU A 129 1.12 1.26 27.00
N ASP A 130 0.71 1.78 25.84
CA ASP A 130 -0.32 1.18 24.99
C ASP A 130 0.29 0.14 24.04
N TRP A 131 0.44 -1.09 24.52
CA TRP A 131 0.97 -2.18 23.71
C TRP A 131 -0.08 -2.69 22.74
N HIS A 132 0.27 -2.72 21.45
CA HIS A 132 -0.64 -3.16 20.41
C HIS A 132 -1.18 -4.57 20.70
N PRO A 133 -2.51 -4.79 20.65
CA PRO A 133 -3.10 -6.09 20.90
C PRO A 133 -2.49 -7.20 20.03
N GLY A 134 -2.20 -8.35 20.61
CA GLY A 134 -1.61 -9.49 19.89
C GLY A 134 -0.12 -9.36 19.54
N SER A 135 0.52 -8.22 19.81
CA SER A 135 1.94 -7.99 19.48
C SER A 135 2.94 -8.62 20.45
N LYS A 136 2.48 -9.25 21.55
CA LYS A 136 3.34 -9.75 22.64
C LYS A 136 4.31 -8.67 23.19
N LYS A 137 3.85 -7.42 23.30
CA LYS A 137 4.65 -6.26 23.74
C LYS A 137 5.85 -5.97 22.81
N GLN A 138 5.69 -6.16 21.51
CA GLN A 138 6.71 -5.82 20.51
C GLN A 138 6.40 -4.53 19.74
N VAL A 139 5.14 -4.12 19.74
CA VAL A 139 4.67 -2.92 19.03
C VAL A 139 3.97 -2.03 20.05
N LEU A 140 4.47 -0.82 20.21
CA LEU A 140 3.94 0.21 21.11
C LEU A 140 3.19 1.26 20.26
N ASP A 141 1.91 1.46 20.56
CA ASP A 141 1.05 2.41 19.85
C ASP A 141 1.21 3.80 20.48
N LEU A 142 2.01 4.67 19.85
CA LEU A 142 2.23 6.04 20.33
C LEU A 142 1.10 6.99 19.92
N VAL A 143 0.54 6.73 18.75
CA VAL A 143 -0.67 7.35 18.22
C VAL A 143 -1.49 6.23 17.59
N TYR A 144 -2.79 6.18 17.86
CA TYR A 144 -3.64 5.10 17.36
C TYR A 144 -5.03 5.61 16.94
N PRO A 145 -5.47 5.37 15.69
CA PRO A 145 -6.72 5.93 15.18
C PRO A 145 -7.97 5.38 15.89
N SER A 146 -7.87 4.26 16.59
CA SER A 146 -8.99 3.66 17.32
C SER A 146 -9.16 4.18 18.75
N LEU A 147 -8.29 5.06 19.27
CA LEU A 147 -8.45 5.61 20.63
C LEU A 147 -9.61 6.61 20.70
N PHE A 148 -9.72 7.47 19.70
CA PHE A 148 -10.79 8.47 19.59
C PHE A 148 -11.49 8.41 18.21
N PRO A 149 -12.16 7.30 17.86
CA PRO A 149 -12.95 7.22 16.64
C PRO A 149 -14.25 8.02 16.80
N VAL A 150 -14.92 8.31 15.69
CA VAL A 150 -16.35 8.66 15.74
C VAL A 150 -17.10 7.44 16.24
N VAL A 151 -17.97 7.63 17.22
CA VAL A 151 -18.96 6.67 17.70
C VAL A 151 -20.34 7.17 17.31
N PHE A 152 -21.04 6.42 16.46
CA PHE A 152 -22.36 6.82 15.97
C PHE A 152 -23.37 6.84 17.11
N GLY A 153 -24.11 7.95 17.22
CA GLY A 153 -25.05 8.18 18.32
C GLY A 153 -24.42 8.73 19.60
N GLU A 154 -23.10 8.90 19.68
CA GLU A 154 -22.42 9.45 20.86
C GLU A 154 -21.52 10.64 20.54
N THR A 155 -20.74 10.57 19.45
CA THR A 155 -19.85 11.65 19.05
C THR A 155 -20.63 12.86 18.55
N ARG A 156 -20.24 14.06 19.00
CA ARG A 156 -20.84 15.33 18.57
C ARG A 156 -20.07 15.90 17.39
N VAL A 157 -20.78 16.25 16.32
CA VAL A 157 -20.20 16.83 15.10
C VAL A 157 -20.71 18.25 14.91
N ILE A 158 -19.85 19.15 14.43
CA ILE A 158 -20.15 20.58 14.35
C ILE A 158 -21.16 20.88 13.23
N THR A 159 -20.99 20.23 12.08
CA THR A 159 -21.79 20.43 10.88
C THR A 159 -22.05 19.09 10.21
N ASP A 160 -23.24 18.92 9.65
CA ASP A 160 -23.57 17.75 8.84
C ASP A 160 -23.11 17.91 7.37
N ASN A 161 -22.52 19.07 7.04
CA ASN A 161 -21.90 19.31 5.74
C ASN A 161 -20.57 18.54 5.64
N ILE A 162 -20.52 17.59 4.71
CA ILE A 162 -19.37 16.71 4.44
C ILE A 162 -18.52 17.20 3.26
N GLU A 163 -18.90 18.32 2.62
CA GLU A 163 -18.09 18.91 1.56
C GLU A 163 -16.71 19.31 2.10
N PRO A 164 -15.63 19.18 1.30
CA PRO A 164 -14.30 19.66 1.66
C PRO A 164 -14.34 21.18 1.94
N GLY A 165 -14.52 21.52 3.21
CA GLY A 165 -14.66 22.90 3.69
C GLY A 165 -13.43 23.39 4.43
N GLU A 166 -13.49 24.63 4.90
CA GLU A 166 -12.48 25.18 5.80
C GLU A 166 -12.40 24.34 7.09
N VAL A 167 -11.19 23.90 7.44
CA VAL A 167 -10.94 23.21 8.70
C VAL A 167 -11.03 24.23 9.85
N LEU A 168 -12.09 24.10 10.65
CA LEU A 168 -12.32 24.99 11.79
C LEU A 168 -11.21 24.86 12.84
N ASN A 169 -10.84 25.98 13.44
CA ASN A 169 -9.92 25.98 14.57
C ASN A 169 -10.54 25.20 15.74
N TRP A 170 -9.95 24.07 16.12
CA TRP A 170 -10.44 23.20 17.18
C TRP A 170 -10.72 23.93 18.51
N LYS A 171 -9.99 25.01 18.82
CA LYS A 171 -10.19 25.80 20.04
C LYS A 171 -11.51 26.57 20.05
N SER A 172 -12.01 26.99 18.90
CA SER A 172 -13.27 27.76 18.81
C SER A 172 -14.51 26.85 18.87
N VAL A 173 -14.34 25.56 18.64
CA VAL A 173 -15.43 24.58 18.51
C VAL A 173 -15.41 23.50 19.59
N MET A 174 -14.44 23.54 20.51
CA MET A 174 -14.38 22.62 21.63
C MET A 174 -15.69 22.65 22.45
N GLY A 175 -16.27 21.48 22.70
CA GLY A 175 -17.52 21.35 23.45
C GLY A 175 -18.78 21.76 22.67
N THR A 176 -18.66 22.09 21.37
CA THR A 176 -19.80 22.38 20.49
C THR A 176 -20.26 21.14 19.71
N GLY A 177 -21.17 21.32 18.75
CA GLY A 177 -21.70 20.25 17.89
C GLY A 177 -22.97 19.56 18.41
N SER A 178 -23.53 18.67 17.58
CA SER A 178 -24.66 17.81 17.93
C SER A 178 -24.38 16.37 17.49
N ILE A 179 -24.96 15.40 18.20
CA ILE A 179 -24.96 13.99 17.79
C ILE A 179 -25.75 13.82 16.49
N ASP A 180 -26.80 14.63 16.32
CA ASP A 180 -27.68 14.58 15.13
C ASP A 180 -26.96 14.95 13.83
N ASN A 181 -25.80 15.60 13.92
CA ASN A 181 -25.00 15.99 12.76
C ASN A 181 -24.16 14.83 12.19
N VAL A 182 -24.02 13.73 12.92
CA VAL A 182 -23.28 12.55 12.44
C VAL A 182 -24.13 11.82 11.39
N LYS A 183 -23.69 11.86 10.14
CA LYS A 183 -24.29 11.07 9.06
C LYS A 183 -23.70 9.66 9.10
N PHE A 184 -24.55 8.65 9.28
CA PHE A 184 -24.18 7.25 9.15
C PHE A 184 -25.18 6.52 8.27
N LYS A 185 -24.72 5.50 7.55
CA LYS A 185 -25.58 4.62 6.76
C LYS A 185 -26.37 3.74 7.74
N PRO A 186 -27.71 3.80 7.79
CA PRO A 186 -28.47 2.91 8.65
C PRO A 186 -28.33 1.47 8.15
N LYS A 187 -28.20 0.52 9.08
CA LYS A 187 -28.20 -0.91 8.72
C LYS A 187 -29.58 -1.30 8.19
N ILE A 188 -29.65 -1.74 6.94
CA ILE A 188 -30.91 -2.22 6.35
C ILE A 188 -31.12 -3.67 6.80
N GLU A 189 -32.13 -3.92 7.63
CA GLU A 189 -32.52 -5.29 7.97
C GLU A 189 -33.34 -5.89 6.83
N SER A 190 -32.75 -6.84 6.10
CA SER A 190 -33.44 -7.58 5.04
C SER A 190 -34.55 -8.45 5.62
N SER A 191 -35.81 -8.16 5.26
CA SER A 191 -36.95 -9.03 5.48
C SER A 191 -36.94 -10.21 4.48
N GLY A 192 -36.20 -11.25 4.82
CA GLY A 192 -36.58 -12.67 4.70
C GLY A 192 -36.95 -13.35 3.37
N GLU A 193 -37.33 -12.69 2.27
CA GLU A 193 -38.03 -13.41 1.17
C GLU A 193 -37.40 -13.38 -0.24
N PHE A 194 -36.33 -12.61 -0.50
CA PHE A 194 -35.74 -12.55 -1.86
C PHE A 194 -34.22 -12.82 -1.91
N ARG A 195 -33.77 -13.89 -1.24
CA ARG A 195 -32.35 -14.29 -1.17
C ARG A 195 -31.70 -14.78 -2.48
N TYR A 196 -32.46 -14.93 -3.57
CA TYR A 196 -31.93 -15.53 -4.81
C TYR A 196 -31.47 -14.53 -5.87
N TYR A 197 -31.79 -13.24 -5.72
CA TYR A 197 -31.31 -12.16 -6.62
C TYR A 197 -31.03 -10.85 -5.88
N SER A 198 -30.98 -10.87 -4.54
CA SER A 198 -30.56 -9.69 -3.80
C SER A 198 -29.05 -9.56 -3.90
N ASP A 199 -28.65 -8.65 -4.78
CA ASP A 199 -27.48 -7.79 -4.69
C ASP A 199 -27.34 -7.32 -3.23
N PHE A 200 -26.78 -8.16 -2.35
CA PHE A 200 -26.21 -7.69 -1.11
C PHE A 200 -25.13 -6.74 -1.58
N SER A 201 -25.31 -5.44 -1.39
CA SER A 201 -24.19 -4.53 -1.57
C SER A 201 -23.14 -4.98 -0.56
N LEU A 202 -22.11 -5.69 -1.05
CA LEU A 202 -20.95 -6.11 -0.28
C LEU A 202 -20.35 -4.92 0.49
N ASP A 203 -20.65 -3.70 0.04
CA ASP A 203 -20.54 -2.43 0.75
C ASP A 203 -20.89 -2.52 2.25
N ASP A 204 -22.02 -3.14 2.64
CA ASP A 204 -22.41 -3.24 4.05
C ASP A 204 -21.49 -4.15 4.90
N SER A 205 -20.68 -5.02 4.28
CA SER A 205 -19.75 -5.90 4.99
C SER A 205 -18.43 -5.22 5.37
N TYR A 206 -18.05 -4.15 4.65
CA TYR A 206 -16.83 -3.38 4.90
C TYR A 206 -17.08 -2.08 5.69
N TYR A 207 -18.34 -1.72 5.89
CA TYR A 207 -18.74 -0.58 6.69
C TYR A 207 -19.01 -0.98 8.14
N SER A 208 -18.36 -0.27 9.06
CA SER A 208 -18.72 -0.31 10.47
C SER A 208 -19.95 0.58 10.70
N PHE A 209 -21.01 -0.01 11.25
CA PHE A 209 -22.25 0.70 11.65
C PHE A 209 -22.18 1.27 13.07
N LYS A 210 -20.99 1.28 13.68
CA LYS A 210 -20.81 1.73 15.08
C LYS A 210 -19.77 2.83 15.18
N TYR A 211 -18.67 2.68 14.45
CA TYR A 211 -17.49 3.52 14.58
C TYR A 211 -16.86 3.85 13.23
N GLN A 212 -16.21 5.01 13.15
CA GLN A 212 -15.41 5.42 11.99
C GLN A 212 -14.13 6.13 12.43
N TRP A 213 -13.00 5.78 11.82
CA TRP A 213 -11.76 6.54 12.00
C TRP A 213 -11.83 7.89 11.30
N LEU A 214 -11.23 8.89 11.94
CA LEU A 214 -11.15 10.24 11.40
C LEU A 214 -9.77 10.45 10.77
N PRO A 215 -9.72 11.02 9.55
CA PRO A 215 -8.46 11.40 8.95
C PRO A 215 -7.87 12.64 9.64
N THR A 216 -6.57 12.85 9.45
CA THR A 216 -5.93 14.14 9.70
C THR A 216 -5.86 14.90 8.38
N GLU A 217 -6.48 16.07 8.30
CA GLU A 217 -6.47 16.94 7.14
C GLU A 217 -5.11 17.66 7.02
N ILE A 218 -4.53 17.60 5.82
CA ILE A 218 -3.25 18.23 5.49
C ILE A 218 -3.45 19.10 4.24
N GLU A 219 -3.11 20.38 4.35
CA GLU A 219 -3.05 21.30 3.21
C GLU A 219 -1.66 21.27 2.57
N ILE A 220 -1.61 21.19 1.25
CA ILE A 220 -0.38 21.37 0.47
C ILE A 220 -0.50 22.67 -0.32
N ASN A 221 0.37 23.64 -0.04
CA ASN A 221 0.36 24.90 -0.77
C ASN A 221 1.08 24.81 -2.13
N SER A 222 1.03 25.89 -2.92
CA SER A 222 1.64 25.96 -4.26
C SER A 222 3.15 25.72 -4.31
N ASN A 223 3.85 25.83 -3.17
CA ASN A 223 5.28 25.59 -3.05
C ASN A 223 5.59 24.17 -2.55
N GLY A 224 4.59 23.29 -2.44
CA GLY A 224 4.72 21.94 -1.90
C GLY A 224 4.92 21.88 -0.39
N LYS A 225 4.57 22.96 0.34
CA LYS A 225 4.65 22.99 1.81
C LYS A 225 3.40 22.37 2.41
N ALA A 226 3.60 21.48 3.38
CA ALA A 226 2.53 20.78 4.06
C ALA A 226 2.16 21.50 5.35
N LYS A 227 0.87 21.60 5.64
CA LYS A 227 0.33 22.11 6.88
C LYS A 227 -0.72 21.15 7.40
N ILE A 228 -0.51 20.62 8.61
CA ILE A 228 -1.54 19.84 9.29
C ILE A 228 -2.57 20.83 9.82
N LEU A 229 -3.81 20.69 9.36
CA LEU A 229 -4.91 21.61 9.68
C LEU A 229 -5.72 21.15 10.90
N SER A 230 -5.85 19.83 11.07
CA SER A 230 -6.65 19.23 12.12
C SER A 230 -5.80 18.41 13.09
N TYR A 231 -6.46 17.63 13.94
CA TYR A 231 -5.79 16.86 14.98
C TYR A 231 -5.19 15.57 14.41
N ILE A 232 -4.08 15.14 15.01
CA ILE A 232 -3.60 13.76 14.96
C ILE A 232 -4.16 13.04 16.18
N ASN A 233 -4.73 11.86 15.97
CA ASN A 233 -5.39 11.09 17.03
C ASN A 233 -4.45 10.86 18.22
N ASN A 234 -4.93 11.16 19.43
CA ASN A 234 -4.19 11.12 20.69
C ASN A 234 -2.94 12.02 20.78
N LEU A 235 -2.80 13.02 19.90
CA LEU A 235 -1.65 13.93 19.90
C LEU A 235 -2.08 15.40 20.02
N HIS A 236 -2.01 15.95 21.22
CA HIS A 236 -2.46 17.32 21.48
C HIS A 236 -1.63 18.38 20.71
N PRO A 237 -2.25 19.24 19.88
CA PRO A 237 -1.53 20.12 18.94
C PRO A 237 -0.69 21.22 19.60
N ASP A 238 -1.13 21.79 20.74
CA ASP A 238 -0.30 22.78 21.45
C ASP A 238 0.88 22.15 22.23
N ILE A 239 0.64 21.00 22.89
CA ILE A 239 1.66 20.31 23.70
C ILE A 239 2.76 19.72 22.78
N HIS A 240 2.36 19.14 21.66
CA HIS A 240 3.26 18.50 20.71
C HIS A 240 3.48 19.32 19.44
N LYS A 241 3.40 20.66 19.53
CA LYS A 241 3.52 21.58 18.39
C LYS A 241 4.77 21.31 17.53
N GLU A 242 5.90 21.04 18.18
CA GLU A 242 7.17 20.73 17.50
C GLU A 242 7.06 19.43 16.68
N LEU A 243 6.38 18.41 17.21
CA LEU A 243 6.15 17.15 16.49
C LEU A 243 5.25 17.37 15.27
N TYR A 244 4.18 18.17 15.38
CA TYR A 244 3.37 18.55 14.22
C TYR A 244 4.22 19.21 13.13
N THR A 245 5.09 20.16 13.49
CA THR A 245 6.01 20.80 12.54
C THR A 245 7.03 19.81 11.94
N THR A 246 7.51 18.84 12.72
CA THR A 246 8.38 17.77 12.20
C THR A 246 7.64 16.89 11.20
N LEU A 247 6.41 16.46 11.52
CA LEU A 247 5.58 15.64 10.64
C LEU A 247 5.24 16.39 9.35
N GLU A 248 4.88 17.68 9.42
CA GLU A 248 4.70 18.54 8.24
C GLU A 248 5.92 18.50 7.32
N LYS A 249 7.12 18.73 7.87
CA LYS A 249 8.37 18.66 7.10
C LYS A 249 8.64 17.27 6.51
N ILE A 250 8.26 16.20 7.19
CA ILE A 250 8.38 14.83 6.65
C ILE A 250 7.39 14.65 5.49
N PHE A 251 6.14 15.09 5.66
CA PHE A 251 5.12 15.06 4.61
C PHE A 251 5.58 15.78 3.35
N GLU A 252 6.14 16.99 3.49
CA GLU A 252 6.74 17.74 2.36
C GLU A 252 7.74 16.92 1.55
N ARG A 253 8.52 16.07 2.24
CA ARG A 253 9.56 15.24 1.61
C ARG A 253 8.97 14.01 0.92
N ILE A 254 7.89 13.43 1.43
CA ILE A 254 7.30 12.22 0.84
C ILE A 254 6.28 12.50 -0.27
N ILE A 255 5.78 13.74 -0.40
CA ILE A 255 4.84 14.14 -1.48
C ILE A 255 5.29 13.68 -2.87
N PRO A 256 6.57 13.83 -3.29
CA PRO A 256 7.01 13.32 -4.59
C PRO A 256 6.83 11.80 -4.76
N LEU A 257 7.01 11.00 -3.70
CA LEU A 257 6.79 9.55 -3.74
C LEU A 257 5.31 9.22 -3.93
N ILE A 258 4.44 9.97 -3.24
CA ILE A 258 2.97 9.84 -3.38
C ILE A 258 2.54 10.25 -4.79
N ASN A 259 3.06 11.36 -5.31
CA ASN A 259 2.75 11.84 -6.66
C ASN A 259 3.15 10.82 -7.73
N CYS A 260 4.33 10.19 -7.61
CA CYS A 260 4.73 9.13 -8.52
C CYS A 260 3.78 7.92 -8.43
N THR A 261 3.45 7.48 -7.23
CA THR A 261 2.50 6.37 -6.99
C THR A 261 1.13 6.68 -7.62
N LEU A 262 0.61 7.89 -7.43
CA LEU A 262 -0.66 8.34 -8.00
C LEU A 262 -0.60 8.47 -9.52
N THR A 263 0.51 8.99 -10.06
CA THR A 263 0.71 9.12 -11.52
C THR A 263 0.68 7.75 -12.17
N ASP A 264 1.40 6.76 -11.63
CA ASP A 264 1.38 5.39 -12.13
C ASP A 264 -0.01 4.76 -11.98
N SER A 265 -0.66 4.96 -10.83
CA SER A 265 -1.99 4.40 -10.56
C SER A 265 -3.08 4.95 -11.46
N THR A 266 -2.93 6.19 -11.96
CA THR A 266 -3.93 6.87 -12.81
C THR A 266 -3.59 6.80 -14.30
N SER A 267 -2.31 6.70 -14.67
CA SER A 267 -1.86 6.69 -16.07
C SER A 267 -2.01 5.33 -16.73
N SER A 268 -1.91 4.24 -15.96
CA SER A 268 -2.30 2.92 -16.43
C SER A 268 -3.73 2.64 -16.00
N LYS A 269 -4.69 2.68 -16.94
CA LYS A 269 -5.94 1.96 -16.71
C LYS A 269 -5.59 0.49 -16.50
N LEU A 270 -6.24 -0.17 -15.54
CA LEU A 270 -6.01 -1.59 -15.23
C LEU A 270 -6.14 -2.46 -16.51
N ASP A 271 -6.97 -2.01 -17.45
CA ASP A 271 -7.26 -2.69 -18.73
C ASP A 271 -6.23 -2.43 -19.85
N ASP A 272 -5.50 -1.31 -19.80
CA ASP A 272 -4.51 -0.90 -20.83
C ASP A 272 -3.07 -1.17 -20.39
N ARG A 273 -2.87 -2.14 -19.50
CA ARG A 273 -1.52 -2.57 -19.12
C ARG A 273 -0.78 -3.08 -20.36
N CYS A 274 0.37 -2.45 -20.66
CA CYS A 274 1.38 -3.00 -21.54
C CYS A 274 2.10 -4.14 -20.81
N GLU A 275 2.19 -5.31 -21.44
CA GLU A 275 2.98 -6.43 -20.92
C GLU A 275 4.44 -5.97 -20.77
N ARG A 276 5.13 -6.37 -19.68
CA ARG A 276 6.58 -6.10 -19.52
C ARG A 276 7.34 -6.69 -20.69
N ILE A 277 6.87 -7.83 -21.19
CA ILE A 277 7.48 -8.57 -22.27
C ILE A 277 6.39 -8.89 -23.29
N GLY A 278 6.61 -8.48 -24.54
CA GLY A 278 5.67 -8.75 -25.61
C GLY A 278 5.55 -10.26 -25.89
N PRO A 279 4.40 -10.75 -26.37
CA PRO A 279 4.19 -12.16 -26.68
C PRO A 279 5.21 -12.76 -27.65
N SER A 280 5.80 -11.92 -28.51
CA SER A 280 6.85 -12.31 -29.46
C SER A 280 8.21 -12.53 -28.80
N ASP A 281 8.46 -11.95 -27.64
CA ASP A 281 9.79 -11.86 -27.04
C ASP A 281 10.06 -13.02 -26.05
N TYR A 282 9.04 -13.80 -25.70
CA TYR A 282 9.13 -14.96 -24.83
C TYR A 282 8.68 -16.28 -25.49
N PHE A 283 8.77 -16.42 -26.82
CA PHE A 283 8.46 -17.70 -27.48
C PHE A 283 9.30 -18.83 -26.83
N ASN A 284 8.65 -19.60 -25.94
CA ASN A 284 9.30 -20.63 -25.14
C ASN A 284 9.14 -22.00 -25.80
N GLU A 285 7.93 -22.29 -26.29
CA GLU A 285 7.56 -23.54 -26.95
C GLU A 285 6.27 -23.34 -27.75
N SER A 286 6.07 -24.16 -28.79
CA SER A 286 4.80 -24.24 -29.53
C SER A 286 3.69 -24.84 -28.66
N PHE A 287 2.42 -24.62 -29.04
CA PHE A 287 1.29 -25.25 -28.35
C PHE A 287 1.42 -26.78 -28.32
N ASP A 288 1.91 -27.38 -29.41
CA ASP A 288 2.10 -28.83 -29.51
C ASP A 288 3.18 -29.33 -28.53
N GLU A 289 4.27 -28.59 -28.37
CA GLU A 289 5.32 -28.89 -27.38
C GLU A 289 4.80 -28.75 -25.94
N TYR A 290 4.07 -27.67 -25.64
CA TYR A 290 3.41 -27.47 -24.34
C TYR A 290 2.44 -28.60 -24.02
N ALA A 291 1.52 -28.89 -24.94
CA ALA A 291 0.48 -29.90 -24.77
C ALA A 291 1.12 -31.29 -24.60
N LYS A 292 2.19 -31.57 -25.33
CA LYS A 292 2.93 -32.84 -25.22
C LYS A 292 3.56 -32.97 -23.85
N ARG A 293 4.23 -31.92 -23.37
CA ARG A 293 4.87 -31.89 -22.04
C ARG A 293 3.87 -32.09 -20.90
N ILE A 294 2.71 -31.41 -20.94
CA ILE A 294 1.65 -31.56 -19.92
C ILE A 294 1.01 -32.95 -19.99
N CYS A 295 0.69 -33.45 -21.19
CA CYS A 295 0.10 -34.77 -21.31
C CYS A 295 1.05 -35.89 -20.88
N ILE A 296 2.37 -35.75 -21.12
CA ILE A 296 3.38 -36.68 -20.59
C ILE A 296 3.43 -36.60 -19.06
N SER A 297 3.46 -35.40 -18.47
CA SER A 297 3.53 -35.25 -17.01
C SER A 297 2.28 -35.76 -16.29
N GLU A 298 1.12 -35.74 -16.95
CA GLU A 298 -0.14 -36.31 -16.45
C GLU A 298 -0.32 -37.80 -16.83
N GLY A 299 0.65 -38.42 -17.53
CA GLY A 299 0.59 -39.83 -17.94
C GLY A 299 -0.45 -40.14 -19.03
N LYS A 300 -0.90 -39.12 -19.77
CA LYS A 300 -1.89 -39.23 -20.85
C LYS A 300 -1.26 -39.53 -22.22
N LEU A 301 0.03 -39.28 -22.39
CA LEU A 301 0.81 -39.53 -23.60
C LEU A 301 2.16 -40.15 -23.21
N SER A 302 2.68 -41.06 -24.05
CA SER A 302 4.08 -41.52 -23.95
C SER A 302 5.01 -40.61 -24.76
N ASP A 303 6.30 -40.56 -24.41
CA ASP A 303 7.31 -39.70 -25.07
C ASP A 303 7.33 -39.85 -26.60
N ASP A 304 7.00 -41.04 -27.10
CA ASP A 304 7.05 -41.44 -28.51
C ASP A 304 5.83 -40.99 -29.35
N GLN A 305 4.77 -40.52 -28.69
CA GLN A 305 3.51 -40.17 -29.36
C GLN A 305 3.52 -38.69 -29.78
N SER A 306 3.01 -38.41 -30.99
CA SER A 306 2.76 -37.05 -31.47
C SER A 306 1.37 -36.58 -31.08
N ILE A 307 1.24 -35.28 -30.82
CA ILE A 307 -0.06 -34.59 -30.77
C ILE A 307 -0.49 -34.22 -32.18
#